data_AF-A0A966VZN7-F1
#
_entry.id   AF-A0A966VZN7-F1
#
_cell.length_a   1.000
_cell.length_b   1.000
_cell.length_c   1.000
_cell.angle_alpha   90.00
_cell.angle_beta   90.00
_cell.angle_gamma   90.00
#
_symmetry.space_group_name_H-M   'P 1'
#
loop_
_entity.id
_entity.type
_entity.pdbx_description
1 polymer ?
#
loop_
_entity_poly.entity_id
_entity_poly.type
_entity_poly.pdbx_seq_one_letter_code
_entity_poly.pdbx_strand_id
1 'polypeptide(L)' 'SREGIALCPETAVCLGALEVLLKEGKIKPTERIVVFNTGAAQKYPEAVREQLPRVDCTKSIEWEKI' A
#
# COMPACT_ATOMS: atom_id res chain seq x y z
N SER A 1 2.63 -4.25 -4.59
CA SER A 1 3.91 -3.78 -4.05
C SER A 1 4.77 -2.96 -5.03
N ARG A 2 4.37 -2.76 -6.30
CA ARG A 2 5.26 -2.21 -7.36
C ARG A 2 5.71 -0.75 -7.17
N GLU A 3 4.91 0.08 -6.49
CA GLU A 3 5.18 1.51 -6.33
C GLU A 3 5.90 1.88 -5.01
N GLY A 4 6.08 0.91 -4.10
CA GLY A 4 6.72 1.18 -2.79
C GLY A 4 5.91 2.06 -1.83
N ILE A 5 4.60 2.24 -2.07
CA ILE A 5 3.73 3.08 -1.24
C ILE A 5 2.93 2.24 -0.24
N ALA A 6 3.12 2.53 1.06
CA ALA A 6 2.39 1.91 2.17
C ALA A 6 1.07 2.66 2.46
N LEU A 7 0.03 2.36 1.69
CA LEU A 7 -1.27 3.03 1.71
C LEU A 7 -2.31 2.35 2.62
N CYS A 8 -3.30 3.12 3.10
CA CYS A 8 -4.42 2.55 3.85
C CYS A 8 -5.44 1.85 2.93
N PRO A 9 -6.35 1.02 3.49
CA PRO A 9 -7.35 0.30 2.70
C PRO A 9 -8.23 1.21 1.83
N GLU A 10 -8.60 2.39 2.32
CA GLU A 10 -9.45 3.36 1.60
C GLU A 10 -8.75 3.84 0.32
N THR A 11 -7.46 4.14 0.40
CA THR A 11 -6.64 4.51 -0.76
C THR A 11 -6.49 3.35 -1.75
N ALA A 12 -6.39 2.11 -1.26
CA ALA A 12 -6.32 0.94 -2.12
C ALA A 12 -7.60 0.80 -2.97
N VAL A 13 -8.75 1.05 -2.35
CA VAL A 13 -10.05 1.09 -3.04
C VAL A 13 -10.10 2.22 -4.06
N CYS A 14 -9.59 3.42 -3.74
CA CYS A 14 -9.51 4.51 -4.71
C CYS A 14 -8.70 4.12 -5.94
N LEU A 15 -7.54 3.47 -5.78
CA LEU A 15 -6.74 3.01 -6.93
C LEU A 15 -7.49 1.97 -7.77
N GLY A 16 -8.16 0.99 -7.14
CA GLY A 16 -9.01 0.03 -7.85
C GLY A 16 -10.17 0.70 -8.59
N ALA A 17 -10.78 1.73 -8.00
CA ALA A 17 -11.83 2.51 -8.66
C ALA A 17 -11.30 3.26 -9.89
N LEU A 18 -10.06 3.77 -9.85
CA LEU A 18 -9.45 4.41 -11.02
C LEU A 18 -9.29 3.42 -12.20
N GLU A 19 -8.93 2.16 -11.94
CA GLU A 19 -8.87 1.14 -12.99
C GLU A 19 -10.25 0.92 -13.64
N VAL A 20 -11.32 0.88 -12.83
CA VAL A 20 -12.70 0.74 -13.32
C VAL A 20 -13.12 1.98 -14.12
N LEU A 21 -12.92 3.18 -13.59
CA LEU A 21 -13.30 4.44 -14.25
C LEU A 21 -12.55 4.62 -15.58
N LEU A 22 -11.28 4.23 -15.63
CA LEU A 22 -10.48 4.27 -16.86
C LEU A 22 -11.03 3.29 -17.90
N LYS A 23 -11.34 2.05 -17.49
CA LYS A 23 -11.94 1.03 -18.36
C LYS A 23 -13.31 1.45 -18.91
N GLU A 24 -14.10 2.16 -18.10
CA GLU A 24 -15.41 2.69 -18.49
C GLU A 24 -15.33 3.98 -19.33
N GLY A 25 -14.13 4.54 -19.54
CA GLY A 25 -13.93 5.78 -20.30
C GLY A 25 -14.43 7.05 -19.58
N LYS A 26 -14.68 6.97 -18.27
CA LYS A 26 -15.10 8.12 -17.44
C LYS A 26 -13.95 9.08 -17.12
N ILE A 27 -12.72 8.59 -17.17
CA ILE A 27 -11.47 9.35 -17.10
C ILE A 27 -10.57 8.94 -18.26
N LYS A 28 -9.69 9.84 -18.70
CA LYS A 28 -8.74 9.57 -19.78
C LYS A 28 -7.35 9.20 -19.23
N PRO A 29 -6.55 8.41 -19.98
CA PRO A 29 -5.17 8.09 -19.59
C PRO A 29 -4.24 9.31 -19.41
N THR A 30 -4.59 10.44 -20.03
CA THR A 30 -3.81 11.69 -19.98
C THR A 30 -4.26 12.65 -18.89
N GLU A 31 -5.34 12.33 -18.17
CA GLU A 31 -5.78 13.15 -17.03
C GLU A 31 -4.82 12.99 -15.86
N ARG A 32 -4.66 14.08 -15.09
CA ARG A 32 -3.88 14.07 -13.85
C ARG A 32 -4.82 13.97 -12.67
N ILE A 33 -4.69 12.89 -11.91
CA ILE A 33 -5.57 12.57 -10.79
C ILE A 33 -4.73 12.55 -9.51
N VAL A 34 -5.24 13.18 -8.46
CA VAL A 34 -4.64 13.16 -7.12
C VAL A 34 -5.48 12.27 -6.22
N VAL A 35 -4.86 11.26 -5.64
CA VAL A 35 -5.48 10.41 -4.61
C VAL A 35 -4.88 10.77 -3.26
N PHE A 36 -5.72 11.13 -2.31
CA PHE A 36 -5.29 11.45 -0.95
C PHE A 36 -5.17 10.18 -0.12
N ASN A 37 -3.94 9.82 0.24
CA ASN A 37 -3.72 8.77 1.22
C ASN A 37 -3.93 9.31 2.64
N THR A 38 -5.12 9.10 3.20
CA THR A 38 -5.54 9.66 4.49
C THR A 38 -4.88 8.98 5.70
N GLY A 39 -4.32 7.79 5.51
CA GLY A 39 -3.60 7.04 6.54
C GLY A 39 -2.52 6.14 5.94
N ALA A 40 -1.51 5.81 6.74
CA ALA A 40 -0.47 4.88 6.31
C ALA A 40 -0.83 3.42 6.69
N ALA A 41 -0.33 2.44 5.93
CA ALA A 41 -0.65 1.02 6.12
C ALA A 41 -0.37 0.50 7.53
N GLN A 42 0.58 1.10 8.25
CA GLN A 42 0.96 0.72 9.63
C GLN A 42 -0.19 0.88 10.63
N LYS A 43 -1.23 1.65 10.30
CA LYS A 43 -2.45 1.73 11.12
C LYS A 43 -3.31 0.46 11.05
N TYR A 44 -3.09 -0.38 10.04
CA TYR A 44 -3.90 -1.57 9.74
C TYR A 44 -3.02 -2.81 9.51
N PRO A 45 -2.16 -3.19 10.49
CA PRO A 45 -1.29 -4.35 10.34
C PRO A 45 -2.07 -5.65 10.03
N GLU A 46 -3.32 -5.76 10.48
CA GLU A 46 -4.22 -6.87 10.20
C GLU A 46 -4.69 -6.96 8.74
N ALA A 47 -4.68 -5.83 8.02
CA ALA A 47 -5.06 -5.78 6.60
C ALA A 47 -3.88 -6.14 5.68
N VAL A 48 -2.65 -6.11 6.20
CA VAL A 48 -1.44 -6.45 5.45
C VAL A 48 -1.11 -7.92 5.70
N ARG A 49 -1.36 -8.76 4.69
CA ARG A 49 -0.99 -10.19 4.73
C ARG A 49 0.43 -10.36 4.22
N GLU A 50 1.40 -10.18 5.10
CA GLU A 50 2.80 -10.47 4.82
C GLU A 50 3.40 -11.45 5.84
N GLN A 51 4.23 -12.36 5.34
CA GLN A 51 5.03 -13.22 6.21
C GLN A 51 6.31 -12.47 6.59
N LEU A 52 6.25 -11.77 7.72
CA LEU A 52 7.40 -11.03 8.25
C LEU A 52 8.25 -11.92 9.16
N PRO A 53 9.59 -11.84 9.08
CA PRO A 53 10.46 -12.50 10.04
C PRO A 53 10.19 -11.94 11.45
N ARG A 54 10.14 -12.83 12.45
CA ARG A 54 10.02 -12.43 13.85
C ARG A 54 11.39 -12.08 14.40
N VAL A 55 11.50 -10.88 14.99
CA VAL A 55 12.72 -10.42 15.67
C VAL A 55 12.60 -10.71 17.17
N ASP A 56 13.60 -11.36 17.74
CA ASP A 56 13.73 -11.55 19.18
C ASP A 56 14.34 -10.29 19.81
N CYS A 57 13.50 -9.47 20.45
CA CYS A 57 13.91 -8.20 21.05
C CYS A 57 14.88 -8.33 22.24
N THR A 58 15.18 -9.56 22.70
CA THR A 58 16.14 -9.81 23.78
C THR A 58 17.56 -10.04 23.30
N LYS A 59 17.77 -10.13 21.98
CA LYS A 59 19.07 -10.38 21.34
C LYS A 59 19.49 -9.20 20.47
N SER A 60 20.79 -9.07 20.23
CA SER A 60 21.31 -8.16 19.21
C SER A 60 20.80 -8.57 17.82
N ILE A 61 20.51 -7.58 16.99
CA ILE A 61 20.03 -7.78 15.63
C ILE A 61 21.22 -8.15 14.73
N GLU A 62 21.14 -9.30 14.07
CA GLU A 62 22.09 -9.70 13.01
C GLU A 62 21.70 -9.02 11.70
N TRP A 63 22.11 -7.76 11.54
CA TRP A 63 21.77 -6.93 10.37
C TRP A 63 22.19 -7.53 9.02
N GLU A 64 23.21 -8.39 9.01
CA GLU A 64 23.69 -9.07 7.79
C GLU A 64 22.72 -10.13 7.25
N LYS A 65 21.72 -10.54 8.05
CA LYS A 65 20.74 -11.59 7.72
C LYS A 65 19.33 -11.04 7.44
N ILE A 66 19.15 -9.73 7.48
CA ILE A 66 17.88 -9.01 7.23
C ILE A 66 18.01 -8.22 5.94
#